data_AF-A0A969SGK5-F1
#
_entry.id   AF-A0A969SGK5-F1
#
_cell.length_a   1.000
_cell.length_b   1.000
_cell.length_c   1.000
_cell.angle_alpha   90.00
_cell.angle_beta   90.00
_cell.angle_gamma   90.00
#
_symmetry.space_group_name_H-M   'P 1'
#
loop_
_entity.id
_entity.type
_entity.pdbx_description
1 polymer ?
#
loop_
_entity_poly.entity_id
_entity_poly.type
_entity_poly.pdbx_seq_one_letter_code
_entity_poly.pdbx_strand_id
1 'polypeptide(L)'
;MTRKHVEFIQSADVEHKPWVVNGLLKGAQTQILSFDTETGASTEIVKWTHNWESSSGYFNCDVEVFVLSGQLRIGQLRLGRYTYGFIPEGVLH
;
A
#
# COMPACT_ATOMS: atom_id res chain seq x y z
N MET A 1 1.80 3.95 23.28
CA MET A 1 0.56 3.72 24.05
C MET A 1 -0.25 2.60 23.40
N THR A 2 -1.43 2.20 23.89
CA THR A 2 -2.30 1.28 23.13
C THR A 2 -2.87 2.02 21.92
N ARG A 3 -2.85 1.38 20.75
CA ARG A 3 -3.46 1.94 19.52
C ARG A 3 -4.92 2.30 19.78
N LYS A 4 -5.36 3.45 19.26
CA LYS A 4 -6.77 3.82 19.28
C LYS A 4 -7.58 2.77 18.49
N HIS A 5 -8.76 2.46 19.00
CA HIS A 5 -9.70 1.57 18.32
C HIS A 5 -10.05 2.13 16.94
N VAL A 6 -10.08 1.27 15.92
CA VAL A 6 -10.52 1.61 14.57
C VAL A 6 -11.96 1.15 14.45
N GLU A 7 -12.88 2.12 14.34
CA GLU A 7 -14.31 1.88 14.12
C GLU A 7 -14.57 1.37 12.69
N PHE A 8 -15.81 0.98 12.41
CA PHE A 8 -16.23 0.68 11.04
C PHE A 8 -16.02 1.91 10.12
N ILE A 9 -15.41 1.69 8.95
CA ILE A 9 -15.18 2.73 7.94
C ILE A 9 -15.89 2.34 6.65
N GLN A 10 -16.73 3.23 6.14
CA GLN A 10 -17.23 3.16 4.77
C GLN A 10 -16.13 3.69 3.83
N SER A 11 -15.40 2.79 3.17
CA SER A 11 -14.26 3.17 2.34
C SER A 11 -14.64 4.11 1.20
N ALA A 12 -15.89 4.08 0.72
CA ALA A 12 -16.36 4.99 -0.34
C ALA A 12 -16.39 6.47 0.10
N ASP A 13 -16.47 6.75 1.40
CA ASP A 13 -16.56 8.10 1.96
C ASP A 13 -15.18 8.66 2.35
N VAL A 14 -14.12 7.84 2.27
CA VAL A 14 -12.76 8.25 2.62
C VAL A 14 -12.16 9.09 1.50
N GLU A 15 -11.58 10.23 1.85
CA GLU A 15 -10.93 11.12 0.89
C GLU A 15 -9.77 10.43 0.16
N HIS A 16 -9.73 10.58 -1.17
CA HIS A 16 -8.58 10.18 -1.98
C HIS A 16 -7.47 11.22 -1.91
N LYS A 17 -6.29 10.81 -1.46
CA LYS A 17 -5.09 11.66 -1.39
C LYS A 17 -4.02 11.16 -2.34
N PRO A 18 -3.11 12.00 -2.84
CA PRO A 18 -1.92 11.52 -3.52
C PRO A 18 -1.17 10.53 -2.62
N TRP A 19 -0.81 9.37 -3.16
CA TRP A 19 0.04 8.43 -2.45
C TRP A 19 1.49 8.90 -2.56
N VAL A 20 2.09 9.24 -1.41
CA VAL A 20 3.43 9.81 -1.33
C VAL A 20 4.26 8.93 -0.42
N VAL A 21 5.18 8.17 -1.02
CA VAL A 21 6.16 7.35 -0.33
C VAL A 21 7.53 7.81 -0.76
N ASN A 22 8.41 8.06 0.21
CA ASN A 22 9.78 8.50 -0.08
C ASN A 22 10.50 7.45 -0.92
N GLY A 23 11.08 7.88 -2.04
CA GLY A 23 11.78 6.99 -2.98
C GLY A 23 10.91 6.33 -4.05
N LEU A 24 9.58 6.45 -3.97
CA LEU A 24 8.66 6.00 -5.02
C LEU A 24 8.21 7.17 -5.90
N LEU A 25 8.01 6.89 -7.20
CA LEU A 25 7.45 7.85 -8.14
C LEU A 25 5.99 8.18 -7.79
N LYS A 26 5.60 9.45 -7.98
CA LYS A 26 4.20 9.86 -7.91
C LYS A 26 3.39 9.12 -9.00
N GLY A 27 2.10 8.92 -8.76
CA GLY A 27 1.22 8.27 -9.75
C GLY A 27 0.21 7.29 -9.17
N ALA A 28 -0.01 7.34 -7.85
CA ALA A 28 -1.11 6.64 -7.23
C ALA A 28 -1.89 7.56 -6.29
N GLN A 29 -3.10 7.15 -5.98
CA GLN A 29 -3.93 7.74 -4.94
C GLN A 29 -4.14 6.71 -3.82
N THR A 30 -4.26 7.18 -2.59
CA THR A 30 -4.53 6.37 -1.42
C THR A 30 -5.77 6.85 -0.67
N GLN A 31 -6.48 5.91 -0.07
CA GLN A 31 -7.45 6.14 0.99
C GLN A 31 -6.93 5.45 2.24
N ILE A 32 -6.58 6.23 3.26
CA ILE A 32 -6.01 5.72 4.51
C ILE A 32 -7.16 5.27 5.42
N LEU A 33 -7.26 3.97 5.67
CA LEU A 33 -8.29 3.36 6.51
C LEU A 33 -7.86 3.35 7.98
N SER A 34 -6.58 3.15 8.25
CA SER A 34 -6.04 3.28 9.60
C SER A 34 -4.62 3.82 9.54
N PHE A 35 -4.22 4.54 10.58
CA PHE A 35 -2.88 5.09 10.69
C PHE A 35 -2.48 5.18 12.16
N ASP A 36 -1.37 4.54 12.51
CA ASP A 36 -0.71 4.73 13.80
C ASP A 36 0.32 5.84 13.69
N THR A 37 0.09 6.96 14.38
CA THR A 37 1.00 8.10 14.38
C THR A 37 2.31 7.85 15.13
N GLU A 38 2.36 6.85 16.02
CA GLU A 38 3.58 6.50 16.77
C GLU A 38 4.54 5.68 15.91
N THR A 39 4.02 4.70 15.16
CA THR A 39 4.86 3.75 14.40
C THR A 39 4.83 3.96 12.88
N GLY A 40 3.87 4.74 12.37
CA GLY A 40 3.61 4.90 10.94
C GLY A 40 2.91 3.72 10.28
N ALA A 41 2.50 2.67 11.01
CA ALA A 41 1.84 1.54 10.37
C ALA A 41 0.43 1.97 9.92
N SER A 42 0.07 1.57 8.71
CA SER A 42 -1.17 1.98 8.08
C SER A 42 -1.86 0.82 7.37
N THR A 43 -3.16 0.99 7.14
CA THR A 43 -3.90 0.20 6.16
C THR A 43 -4.48 1.15 5.15
N GLU A 44 -4.20 0.89 3.87
CA GLU A 44 -4.49 1.82 2.79
C GLU A 44 -5.12 1.09 1.60
N ILE A 45 -6.09 1.73 0.95
CA ILE A 45 -6.52 1.34 -0.40
C ILE A 45 -5.77 2.21 -1.39
N VAL A 46 -4.85 1.60 -2.13
CA VAL A 46 -4.03 2.29 -3.13
C VAL A 46 -4.54 1.99 -4.54
N LYS A 47 -4.68 3.04 -5.34
CA LYS A 47 -5.03 2.97 -6.76
C LYS A 47 -3.92 3.59 -7.60
N TRP A 48 -3.17 2.75 -8.30
CA TRP A 48 -2.17 3.18 -9.27
C TRP A 48 -2.81 3.59 -10.60
N THR A 49 -2.21 4.57 -11.29
CA THR A 49 -2.52 4.83 -12.70
C THR A 49 -2.07 3.66 -13.57
N HIS A 50 -2.71 3.50 -14.73
CA HIS A 50 -2.31 2.48 -15.69
C HIS A 50 -0.84 2.64 -16.09
N ASN A 51 -0.10 1.53 -16.19
CA ASN A 51 1.34 1.48 -16.51
C ASN A 51 2.25 2.24 -15.54
N TRP A 52 1.84 2.43 -14.29
CA TRP A 52 2.75 2.94 -13.26
C TRP A 52 3.88 1.93 -12.98
N GLU A 53 5.10 2.44 -12.88
CA GLU A 53 6.31 1.69 -12.58
C GLU A 53 7.20 2.52 -11.65
N SER A 54 8.03 1.85 -10.86
CA SER A 54 9.06 2.48 -10.03
C SER A 54 10.37 1.71 -10.19
N SER A 55 11.49 2.39 -9.89
CA SER A 55 12.81 1.74 -9.84
C SER A 55 12.84 0.65 -8.77
N SER A 56 13.75 -0.32 -8.93
CA SER A 56 14.01 -1.37 -7.93
C SER A 56 14.39 -0.78 -6.58
N GLY A 57 13.99 -1.43 -5.50
CA GLY A 57 14.24 -0.97 -4.14
C GLY A 57 13.84 -1.99 -3.09
N TYR A 58 13.77 -1.55 -1.84
CA TYR A 58 13.27 -2.34 -0.72
C TYR A 58 12.42 -1.46 0.18
N PHE A 59 11.49 -2.09 0.91
CA PHE A 59 10.75 -1.41 1.98
C PHE A 59 11.55 -1.48 3.28
N ASN A 60 11.48 -0.43 4.08
CA ASN A 60 12.03 -0.37 5.44
C ASN A 60 11.01 -0.83 6.51
N CYS A 61 10.02 -1.59 6.07
CA CYS A 61 9.02 -2.25 6.89
C CYS A 61 8.48 -3.47 6.14
N ASP A 62 7.80 -4.35 6.86
CA ASP A 62 7.02 -5.42 6.26
C ASP A 62 5.81 -4.83 5.51
N VAL A 63 5.55 -5.36 4.31
CA VAL A 63 4.44 -4.93 3.47
C VAL A 63 3.56 -6.13 3.10
N GLU A 64 2.26 -5.97 3.34
CA GLU A 64 1.21 -6.89 2.90
C GLU A 64 0.38 -6.22 1.81
N VAL A 65 0.14 -6.94 0.70
CA VAL A 65 -0.68 -6.45 -0.41
C VAL A 65 -1.76 -7.47 -0.75
N PHE A 66 -3.00 -7.00 -0.85
CA PHE A 66 -4.12 -7.77 -1.38
C PHE A 66 -4.72 -7.07 -2.60
N VAL A 67 -4.67 -7.72 -3.76
CA VAL A 67 -5.08 -7.08 -5.03
C VAL A 67 -6.59 -7.14 -5.18
N LEU A 68 -7.27 -6.00 -5.07
CA LEU A 68 -8.73 -5.91 -5.24
C LEU A 68 -9.16 -5.96 -6.72
N SER A 69 -8.36 -5.38 -7.61
CA SER A 69 -8.61 -5.31 -9.06
C SER A 69 -7.30 -5.11 -9.83
N GLY A 70 -7.29 -5.54 -11.09
CA GLY A 70 -6.12 -5.43 -11.97
C GLY A 70 -5.01 -6.44 -11.65
N GLN A 71 -3.78 -6.02 -11.89
CA GLN A 71 -2.57 -6.81 -11.67
C GLN A 71 -1.44 -5.91 -11.18
N LEU A 72 -0.62 -6.44 -10.28
CA LEU A 72 0.57 -5.79 -9.75
C LEU A 72 1.78 -6.71 -9.97
N ARG A 73 2.92 -6.11 -10.30
CA ARG A 73 4.21 -6.80 -10.34
C ARG A 73 5.14 -6.16 -9.31
N ILE A 74 5.69 -6.97 -8.41
CA ILE A 74 6.68 -6.55 -7.41
C ILE A 74 7.85 -7.53 -7.49
N GLY A 75 9.00 -7.08 -7.97
CA GLY A 75 10.11 -7.96 -8.31
C GLY A 75 9.67 -9.09 -9.24
N GLN A 76 9.86 -10.33 -8.77
CA GLN A 76 9.45 -11.54 -9.51
C GLN A 76 7.99 -11.95 -9.30
N LEU A 77 7.30 -11.34 -8.32
CA LEU A 77 5.92 -11.67 -8.00
C LEU A 77 4.98 -11.02 -9.01
N ARG A 78 4.04 -11.83 -9.52
CA ARG A 78 2.92 -11.37 -10.36
C ARG A 78 1.63 -11.62 -9.59
N LEU A 79 1.05 -10.56 -9.04
CA LEU A 79 -0.13 -10.62 -8.20
C LEU A 79 -1.35 -10.19 -9.03
N GLY A 80 -2.24 -11.12 -9.35
CA GLY A 80 -3.50 -10.84 -10.00
C GLY A 80 -4.61 -10.54 -8.98
N ARG A 81 -5.82 -10.25 -9.47
CA ARG A 81 -7.00 -10.07 -8.62
C ARG A 81 -7.14 -11.19 -7.58
N TYR A 82 -7.40 -10.79 -6.34
CA TYR A 82 -7.55 -11.62 -5.14
C TYR A 82 -6.33 -12.45 -4.75
N THR A 83 -5.15 -12.04 -5.22
CA THR A 83 -3.89 -12.57 -4.74
C THR A 83 -3.39 -11.75 -3.56
N TYR A 84 -2.84 -12.44 -2.57
CA TYR A 84 -2.12 -11.87 -1.44
C TYR A 84 -0.60 -11.99 -1.67
N GLY A 85 0.15 -10.99 -1.25
CA GLY A 85 1.61 -11.01 -1.20
C GLY A 85 2.13 -10.43 0.11
N PHE A 86 3.13 -11.09 0.68
CA PHE A 86 3.89 -10.60 1.82
C PHE A 86 5.32 -10.30 1.36
N ILE A 87 5.78 -9.08 1.62
CA ILE A 87 7.13 -8.60 1.29
C ILE A 87 7.78 -8.22 2.61
N PRO A 88 8.72 -9.05 3.12
CA PRO A 88 9.44 -8.71 4.33
C PRO A 88 10.29 -7.44 4.16
N GLU A 89 10.53 -6.74 5.26
CA GLU A 89 11.48 -5.64 5.32
C GLU A 89 12.84 -6.04 4.69
N GLY A 90 13.43 -5.12 3.92
CA GLY A 90 14.77 -5.29 3.35
C GLY A 90 14.86 -6.22 2.13
N VAL A 91 13.74 -6.81 1.67
CA VAL A 91 13.73 -7.63 0.45
C VAL A 91 13.72 -6.74 -0.80
N LEU A 92 14.74 -6.95 -1.64
CA LEU A 92 14.90 -6.27 -2.92
C LEU A 92 13.83 -6.73 -3.93
N HIS A 93 13.17 -5.77 -4.57
CA HIS A 93 12.15 -5.99 -5.59
C HIS A 93 12.19 -4.96 -6.72
#